data_AF-A0A7S2GP87-F1
#
_entry.id   AF-A0A7S2GP87-F1
#
_cell.length_a   1.000
_cell.length_b   1.000
_cell.length_c   1.000
_cell.angle_alpha   90.00
_cell.angle_beta   90.00
_cell.angle_gamma   90.00
#
_symmetry.space_group_name_H-M   'P 1'
#
loop_
_entity.id
_entity.type
_entity.pdbx_description
1 polymer ?
#
loop_
_entity_poly.entity_id
_entity_poly.type
_entity_poly.pdbx_seq_one_letter_code
_entity_poly.pdbx_strand_id
1 'polypeptide(L)'
;ALPGRSRHLPPPRYREKTRVVRRSANPFFDDVLELEVPVHLTDRQLIYGPELCIRFEVYDNAAQSSEDLLATATVPLATALQADGEDPRPYNLTLAPSTRNQKKKKNILLDGLSMFGLRKAAAAEEEQVDENAQAELA
;
A
#
# COMPACT_ATOMS: atom_id res chain seq x y z
N ALA A 1 1.79 -50.21 15.98
CA ALA A 1 1.42 -49.03 15.17
C ALA A 1 1.22 -47.86 16.13
N LEU A 2 2.05 -46.82 16.05
CA LEU A 2 1.90 -45.64 16.91
C LEU A 2 0.91 -44.66 16.25
N PRO A 3 0.00 -44.04 17.01
CA PRO A 3 -0.92 -43.04 16.47
C PRO A 3 -0.10 -41.83 16.02
N GLY A 4 -0.25 -41.48 14.74
CA GLY A 4 0.41 -40.33 14.14
C GLY A 4 0.10 -39.08 14.95
N ARG A 5 1.15 -38.44 15.47
CA ARG A 5 1.06 -37.10 16.06
C ARG A 5 0.54 -36.17 14.96
N SER A 6 -0.75 -35.83 15.03
CA SER A 6 -1.33 -34.74 14.26
C SER A 6 -0.47 -33.51 14.53
N ARG A 7 0.31 -33.10 13.53
CA ARG A 7 1.00 -31.82 13.58
C ARG A 7 -0.10 -30.78 13.47
N HIS A 8 -0.55 -30.26 14.61
CA HIS A 8 -1.40 -29.08 14.63
C HIS A 8 -0.62 -27.95 13.96
N LEU A 9 -0.95 -27.68 12.70
CA LEU A 9 -0.50 -26.46 12.05
C LEU A 9 -1.08 -25.27 12.83
N PRO A 10 -0.31 -24.20 13.01
CA PRO A 10 -0.82 -22.99 13.62
C PRO A 10 -2.04 -22.48 12.84
N PRO A 11 -2.99 -21.81 13.52
CA PRO A 11 -4.14 -21.25 12.86
C PRO A 11 -3.70 -20.19 11.85
N PRO A 12 -4.36 -20.12 10.69
CA PRO A 12 -3.99 -19.19 9.63
C PRO A 12 -4.09 -17.72 10.06
N ARG A 13 -3.15 -16.91 9.58
CA ARG A 13 -3.07 -15.48 9.85
C ARG A 13 -3.82 -14.68 8.80
N TYR A 14 -5.07 -14.36 9.11
CA TYR A 14 -5.95 -13.60 8.22
C TYR A 14 -5.87 -12.08 8.39
N ARG A 15 -5.05 -11.59 9.32
CA ARG A 15 -4.93 -10.16 9.63
C ARG A 15 -3.52 -9.81 10.05
N GLU A 16 -2.98 -8.76 9.46
CA GLU A 16 -1.71 -8.15 9.83
C GLU A 16 -1.87 -6.63 9.97
N LYS A 17 -0.92 -5.99 10.66
CA LYS A 17 -0.91 -4.54 10.87
C LYS A 17 0.49 -3.99 10.60
N THR A 18 0.55 -2.79 10.02
CA THR A 18 1.80 -2.04 9.88
C THR A 18 2.25 -1.44 11.20
N ARG A 19 3.46 -0.89 11.23
CA ARG A 19 3.89 -0.01 12.32
C ARG A 19 3.06 1.28 12.37
N VAL A 20 3.02 1.89 13.55
CA VAL A 20 2.34 3.18 13.77
C VAL A 20 3.25 4.32 13.38
N VAL A 21 2.81 5.17 12.44
CA VAL A 21 3.50 6.41 12.09
C VAL A 21 2.87 7.57 12.87
N ARG A 22 3.67 8.23 13.72
CA ARG A 22 3.17 9.27 14.61
C ARG A 22 3.12 10.62 13.91
N ARG A 23 2.03 11.37 14.12
CA ARG A 23 1.88 12.79 13.74
C ARG A 23 2.10 13.06 12.24
N SER A 24 1.58 12.19 11.38
CA SER A 24 1.61 12.41 9.92
C SER A 24 0.21 12.27 9.34
N ALA A 25 -0.18 13.22 8.49
CA ALA A 25 -1.39 13.13 7.66
C ALA A 25 -1.16 12.33 6.36
N ASN A 26 0.10 12.08 6.01
CA ASN A 26 0.50 11.26 4.86
C ASN A 26 1.58 10.26 5.32
N PRO A 27 1.21 9.21 6.07
CA PRO A 27 2.15 8.25 6.59
C PRO A 27 2.76 7.38 5.47
N PHE A 28 4.07 7.18 5.52
CA PHE A 28 4.78 6.23 4.66
C PHE A 28 5.20 5.03 5.51
N PHE A 29 4.69 3.84 5.18
CA PHE A 29 4.90 2.64 5.99
C PHE A 29 6.09 1.82 5.51
N ASP A 30 6.28 1.68 4.20
CA ASP A 30 7.31 0.82 3.57
C ASP A 30 7.31 -0.63 4.10
N ASP A 31 6.13 -1.11 4.51
CA ASP A 31 5.94 -2.45 5.08
C ASP A 31 5.27 -3.34 4.01
N VAL A 32 5.79 -4.56 3.83
CA VAL A 32 5.11 -5.63 3.07
C VAL A 32 4.47 -6.58 4.07
N LEU A 33 3.15 -6.73 3.99
CA LEU A 33 2.39 -7.62 4.89
C LEU A 33 2.08 -8.93 4.17
N GLU A 34 2.37 -10.05 4.82
CA GLU A 34 2.06 -11.39 4.32
C GLU A 34 0.78 -11.92 4.98
N LEU A 35 -0.19 -12.34 4.17
CA LEU A 35 -1.47 -12.86 4.65
C LEU A 35 -1.66 -14.29 4.15
N GLU A 36 -2.12 -15.17 5.03
CA GLU A 36 -2.49 -16.53 4.64
C GLU A 36 -3.95 -16.57 4.19
N VAL A 37 -4.17 -17.05 2.97
CA VAL A 37 -5.49 -17.05 2.34
C VAL A 37 -5.94 -18.49 2.13
N PRO A 38 -7.18 -18.86 2.52
CA PRO A 38 -7.65 -20.22 2.35
C PRO A 38 -7.95 -20.46 0.87
N VAL A 39 -7.11 -21.26 0.22
CA VAL A 39 -7.22 -21.62 -1.20
C VAL A 39 -7.23 -23.14 -1.34
N HIS A 40 -7.99 -23.63 -2.32
CA HIS A 40 -7.93 -25.02 -2.74
C HIS A 40 -7.06 -25.11 -4.00
N LEU A 41 -6.10 -26.03 -4.00
CA LEU A 41 -5.33 -26.30 -5.21
C LEU A 41 -5.96 -27.49 -5.94
N THR A 42 -6.32 -27.33 -7.20
CA THR A 42 -6.81 -28.42 -8.06
C THR A 42 -6.19 -28.27 -9.42
N ASP A 43 -5.58 -29.33 -9.95
CA ASP A 43 -4.94 -29.34 -11.28
C ASP A 43 -3.98 -28.16 -11.53
N ARG A 44 -3.19 -27.80 -10.50
CA ARG A 44 -2.27 -26.64 -10.48
C ARG A 44 -2.94 -25.27 -10.61
N GLN A 45 -4.25 -25.19 -10.49
CA GLN A 45 -5.01 -23.95 -10.41
C GLN A 45 -5.36 -23.65 -8.96
N LEU A 46 -5.19 -22.39 -8.58
CA LEU A 46 -5.66 -21.86 -7.30
C LEU A 46 -7.17 -21.59 -7.43
N ILE A 47 -7.96 -22.37 -6.70
CA ILE A 47 -9.41 -22.20 -6.57
C ILE A 47 -9.66 -21.45 -5.26
N TYR A 48 -10.24 -20.27 -5.38
CA TYR A 48 -10.71 -19.45 -4.26
C TYR A 48 -12.14 -18.98 -4.52
N GLY A 49 -12.87 -18.68 -3.45
CA GLY A 49 -14.23 -18.18 -3.55
C GLY A 49 -14.28 -16.82 -4.25
N PRO A 50 -15.30 -16.53 -5.07
CA PRO A 50 -15.43 -15.25 -5.79
C PRO A 50 -15.60 -14.05 -4.83
N GLU A 51 -16.08 -14.30 -3.62
CA GLU A 51 -16.30 -13.30 -2.59
C GLU A 51 -15.04 -12.96 -1.78
N LEU A 52 -13.92 -13.62 -2.07
CA LEU A 52 -12.70 -13.45 -1.29
C LEU A 52 -12.05 -12.10 -1.61
N CYS A 53 -11.97 -11.24 -0.60
CA CYS A 53 -11.48 -9.87 -0.73
C CYS A 53 -10.40 -9.58 0.32
N ILE A 54 -9.44 -8.75 -0.04
CA ILE A 54 -8.49 -8.13 0.88
C ILE A 54 -9.10 -6.81 1.34
N ARG A 55 -9.20 -6.62 2.66
CA ARG A 55 -9.75 -5.40 3.26
C ARG A 55 -8.63 -4.65 3.97
N PHE A 56 -8.38 -3.42 3.53
CA PHE A 56 -7.51 -2.46 4.16
C PHE A 56 -8.33 -1.58 5.10
N GLU A 57 -7.79 -1.32 6.28
CA GLU A 57 -8.40 -0.47 7.31
C GLU A 57 -7.35 0.50 7.84
N VAL A 58 -7.64 1.79 7.80
CA VAL A 58 -6.78 2.84 8.32
C VAL A 58 -7.34 3.30 9.65
N TYR A 59 -6.52 3.22 10.69
CA TYR A 59 -6.89 3.59 12.05
C TYR A 59 -6.09 4.81 12.53
N ASP A 60 -6.74 5.67 13.31
CA ASP A 60 -6.06 6.63 14.17
C ASP A 60 -5.66 5.94 15.47
N ASN A 61 -4.35 5.90 15.74
CA ASN A 61 -3.82 5.30 16.96
C ASN A 61 -3.66 6.37 18.04
N ALA A 62 -4.68 6.48 18.89
CA ALA A 62 -4.66 7.29 20.09
C ALA A 62 -4.30 6.43 21.31
N ALA A 63 -3.26 6.84 22.04
CA ALA A 63 -2.68 6.07 23.15
C ALA A 63 -3.64 5.77 24.33
N GLN A 64 -4.81 6.40 24.37
CA GLN A 64 -5.76 6.33 25.49
C GLN A 64 -7.22 6.08 25.05
N SER A 65 -7.49 5.90 23.77
CA SER A 65 -8.84 5.59 23.27
C SER A 65 -8.84 4.36 22.38
N SER A 66 -10.03 3.85 22.08
CA SER A 66 -10.20 2.86 21.01
C SER A 66 -9.60 3.41 19.71
N GLU A 67 -8.91 2.56 18.95
CA GLU A 67 -8.43 2.89 17.60
C GLU A 67 -9.62 3.32 16.73
N ASP A 68 -9.64 4.58 16.30
CA ASP A 68 -10.74 5.12 15.51
C ASP A 68 -10.53 4.77 14.05
N LEU A 69 -11.49 4.07 13.44
CA LEU A 69 -11.44 3.77 12.02
C LEU A 69 -11.61 5.06 11.20
N LEU A 70 -10.63 5.37 10.36
CA LEU A 70 -10.62 6.56 9.50
C LEU A 70 -11.16 6.24 8.10
N ALA A 71 -10.70 5.15 7.51
CA ALA A 71 -11.04 4.78 6.14
C ALA A 71 -10.85 3.28 5.89
N THR A 72 -11.49 2.78 4.84
CA THR A 72 -11.36 1.40 4.38
C THR A 72 -11.19 1.33 2.87
N ALA A 73 -10.58 0.25 2.39
CA ALA A 73 -10.64 -0.16 0.99
C ALA A 73 -10.81 -1.67 0.92
N THR A 74 -11.61 -2.13 -0.04
CA THR A 74 -11.85 -3.55 -0.28
C THR A 74 -11.45 -3.85 -1.71
N VAL A 75 -10.55 -4.82 -1.88
CA VAL A 75 -10.03 -5.23 -3.18
C VAL A 75 -10.32 -6.72 -3.35
N PRO A 76 -11.02 -7.13 -4.43
CA PRO A 76 -11.20 -8.55 -4.73
C PRO A 76 -9.84 -9.24 -4.91
N LEU A 77 -9.71 -10.46 -4.37
CA LEU A 77 -8.44 -11.20 -4.45
C LEU A 77 -8.02 -11.45 -5.91
N ALA A 78 -8.98 -11.69 -6.81
CA ALA A 78 -8.70 -11.84 -8.24
C ALA A 78 -7.99 -10.61 -8.83
N THR A 79 -8.41 -9.40 -8.45
CA THR A 79 -7.78 -8.15 -8.88
C THR A 79 -6.39 -7.97 -8.27
N ALA A 80 -6.23 -8.32 -6.98
CA ALA A 80 -4.94 -8.24 -6.30
C ALA A 80 -3.90 -9.20 -6.92
N LEU A 81 -4.30 -10.42 -7.25
CA LEU A 81 -3.42 -11.41 -7.89
C LEU A 81 -3.06 -11.03 -9.33
N GLN A 82 -3.94 -10.34 -10.06
CA GLN A 82 -3.63 -9.83 -11.40
C GLN A 82 -2.63 -8.66 -11.36
N ALA A 83 -2.62 -7.89 -10.27
CA ALA A 83 -1.69 -6.80 -10.08
C ALA A 83 -0.30 -7.27 -9.60
N ASP A 84 -0.16 -8.55 -9.26
CA ASP A 84 1.11 -9.12 -8.80
C ASP A 84 2.10 -9.17 -9.98
N GLY A 85 3.18 -8.40 -9.89
CA GLY A 85 4.18 -8.23 -10.95
C GLY A 85 3.98 -7.01 -11.88
N GLU A 86 2.93 -6.21 -11.66
CA GLU A 86 2.76 -4.91 -12.34
C GLU A 86 3.24 -3.72 -11.49
N ASP A 87 3.32 -2.53 -12.11
CA ASP A 87 3.62 -1.30 -11.42
C ASP A 87 2.58 -1.00 -10.31
N PRO A 88 3.01 -0.48 -9.15
CA PRO A 88 2.12 -0.23 -8.02
C PRO A 88 1.04 0.80 -8.38
N ARG A 89 -0.23 0.39 -8.23
CA ARG A 89 -1.41 1.23 -8.50
C ARG A 89 -2.01 1.77 -7.20
N PRO A 90 -2.38 3.06 -7.14
CA PRO A 90 -3.02 3.63 -5.97
C PRO A 90 -4.46 3.13 -5.82
N TYR A 91 -4.89 2.87 -4.59
CA TYR A 91 -6.26 2.49 -4.25
C TYR A 91 -7.01 3.65 -3.61
N ASN A 92 -8.26 3.86 -4.04
CA ASN A 92 -9.15 4.84 -3.43
C ASN A 92 -9.72 4.31 -2.12
N LEU A 93 -9.63 5.10 -1.06
CA LEU A 93 -10.19 4.78 0.25
C LEU A 93 -11.60 5.36 0.40
N THR A 94 -12.49 4.61 1.06
CA THR A 94 -13.80 5.07 1.50
C THR A 94 -13.70 5.54 2.95
N LEU A 95 -14.03 6.81 3.20
CA LEU A 95 -13.98 7.38 4.54
C LEU A 95 -15.04 6.77 5.46
N ALA A 96 -14.65 6.44 6.69
CA ALA A 96 -15.56 5.92 7.70
C ALA A 96 -16.53 7.01 8.19
N PRO A 97 -17.80 6.69 8.51
CA PRO A 97 -18.81 7.68 8.90
C PRO A 97 -18.42 8.53 10.12
N SER A 98 -17.65 7.97 11.05
CA SER A 98 -17.12 8.62 12.26
C SER A 98 -16.30 9.87 11.96
N THR A 99 -15.63 9.93 10.81
CA THR A 99 -14.78 11.06 10.41
C THR A 99 -15.58 12.24 9.82
N ARG A 100 -16.81 12.00 9.32
CA ARG A 100 -17.62 13.02 8.63
C ARG A 100 -18.07 14.16 9.55
N ASN A 101 -18.10 13.93 10.86
CA ASN A 101 -18.55 14.90 11.87
C ASN A 101 -17.42 15.71 12.52
N GLN A 102 -16.15 15.54 12.13
CA GLN A 102 -15.05 16.35 12.67
C GLN A 102 -14.90 17.73 12.00
N LYS A 103 -15.93 18.23 11.30
CA LYS A 103 -16.02 19.65 10.88
C LYS A 103 -16.31 20.56 12.08
N LYS A 104 -15.34 20.74 12.96
CA LYS A 104 -15.19 21.92 13.84
C LYS A 104 -13.83 21.89 14.53
N LYS A 105 -12.76 22.17 13.76
CA LYS A 105 -11.73 23.19 14.09
C LYS A 105 -10.56 23.13 13.11
N LYS A 106 -10.39 24.26 12.41
CA LYS A 106 -9.17 24.81 11.79
C LYS A 106 -8.73 24.23 10.43
N ASN A 107 -9.09 24.99 9.40
CA ASN A 107 -8.40 25.24 8.12
C ASN A 107 -7.26 24.27 7.76
N ILE A 108 -7.59 23.28 6.94
CA ILE A 108 -6.61 22.72 6.00
C ILE A 108 -7.13 23.10 4.62
N LEU A 109 -6.44 24.05 4.01
CA LEU A 109 -6.57 24.44 2.61
C LEU A 109 -6.40 23.17 1.75
N LEU A 110 -7.49 22.76 1.14
CA LEU A 110 -7.52 21.81 0.03
C LEU A 110 -7.31 22.61 -1.27
N ASP A 111 -6.11 23.14 -1.46
CA ASP A 111 -5.68 23.67 -2.75
C ASP A 111 -4.48 22.87 -3.22
N GLY A 112 -4.67 22.09 -4.29
CA GLY A 112 -3.58 21.54 -5.09
C GLY A 112 -3.11 20.11 -4.77
N LEU A 113 -4.00 19.11 -4.90
CA LEU A 113 -3.53 17.74 -5.22
C LEU A 113 -3.24 17.66 -6.72
N SER A 114 -2.09 18.22 -7.12
CA SER A 114 -1.51 18.06 -8.45
C SER A 114 0.01 17.95 -8.33
N MET A 115 0.57 16.99 -9.08
CA MET A 115 1.98 16.83 -9.45
C MET A 115 2.96 16.36 -8.37
N PHE A 116 3.24 15.04 -8.38
CA PHE A 116 4.63 14.58 -8.29
C PHE A 116 4.93 13.66 -9.47
N GLY A 117 5.42 14.27 -10.55
CA GLY A 117 6.27 13.58 -11.52
C GLY A 117 7.62 13.31 -10.88
N LEU A 118 7.98 12.03 -10.79
CA LEU A 118 9.34 11.62 -10.43
C LEU A 118 10.22 11.71 -11.66
N ARG A 119 11.18 12.65 -11.60
CA ARG A 119 12.32 12.72 -12.52
C ARG A 119 13.08 11.41 -12.42
N LYS A 120 13.18 10.70 -13.55
CA LYS A 120 14.08 9.58 -13.74
C LYS A 120 15.50 10.14 -13.82
N ALA A 121 16.33 9.88 -12.80
CA ALA A 121 17.77 9.98 -12.95
C ALA A 121 18.24 8.68 -13.59
N ALA A 122 18.43 8.70 -14.91
CA ALA A 122 19.13 7.66 -15.65
C ALA A 122 20.46 8.25 -16.11
N ALA A 123 21.53 7.65 -15.60
CA ALA A 123 22.88 7.85 -16.09
C ALA A 123 22.98 7.32 -17.53
N ALA A 124 23.63 8.08 -18.40
CA ALA A 124 24.27 7.58 -19.61
C ALA A 124 25.54 8.41 -19.80
N GLU A 125 26.68 7.71 -19.71
CA GLU A 125 27.95 8.14 -20.29
C GLU A 125 27.75 8.38 -21.79
N GLU A 126 28.26 9.50 -22.28
CA GLU A 126 28.92 9.51 -23.58
C GLU A 126 30.01 10.60 -23.58
N GLU A 127 31.20 10.12 -23.92
CA GLU A 127 32.46 10.80 -24.07
C GLU A 127 32.50 11.55 -25.43
N GLN A 128 33.36 12.59 -25.51
CA GLN A 128 33.89 13.32 -26.69
C GLN A 128 33.31 14.71 -26.96
N VAL A 129 34.04 15.74 -27.42
CA VAL A 129 35.47 16.10 -27.61
C VAL A 129 35.43 17.61 -27.94
N ASP A 130 36.56 18.28 -27.69
CA ASP A 130 36.87 19.71 -27.92
C ASP A 130 36.26 20.40 -29.15
N GLU A 131 35.91 21.69 -29.02
CA GLU A 131 36.50 22.80 -29.81
C GLU A 131 35.95 24.16 -29.33
N ASN A 132 36.74 24.87 -28.53
CA ASN A 132 36.46 26.26 -28.16
C ASN A 132 37.28 27.16 -29.07
N ALA A 133 36.68 27.56 -30.20
CA ALA A 133 37.18 28.65 -31.03
C ALA A 133 36.06 29.68 -31.24
N GLN A 134 36.43 30.94 -30.97
CA GLN A 134 35.79 32.20 -31.39
C GLN A 134 34.75 32.86 -30.46
N ALA A 135 35.21 33.91 -29.77
CA ALA A 135 34.71 35.31 -29.75
C ALA A 135 35.47 36.02 -28.60
N GLU A 136 35.98 37.25 -28.63
CA GLU A 136 35.54 38.56 -29.14
C GLU A 136 36.83 39.39 -29.38
N LEU A 137 37.00 40.33 -30.32
CA LEU A 137 36.17 41.45 -30.77
C LEU A 137 35.76 42.43 -29.65
N ALA A 138 36.75 43.09 -29.06
CA ALA A 138 36.67 44.47 -28.55
C ALA A 138 38.07 45.11 -28.54
#